data_AF-A0A7D9E4V4-F1
#
_entry.id   AF-A0A7D9E4V4-F1
#
_cell.length_a   1.000
_cell.length_b   1.000
_cell.length_c   1.000
_cell.angle_alpha   90.00
_cell.angle_beta   90.00
_cell.angle_gamma   90.00
#
_symmetry.space_group_name_H-M   'P 1'
#
loop_
_entity.id
_entity.type
_entity.pdbx_description
1 polymer ?
#
loop_
_entity_poly.entity_id
_entity_poly.type
_entity_poly.pdbx_seq_one_letter_code
_entity_poly.pdbx_strand_id
1 'polypeptide(L)'
;MSTGIMTRSASQAEGSFAEFAKMMDEYLKNSSIFKDVIVSAVNTAIDVKIQPLQEEIASLKDEVASLKSKFVIVEAKANENEQYSRRNNIRIFGLPEAKDENCYKIVIDLCKDELKIDVTSDDIDRAHRVGKLKQANALTVGEGQASPQPRAIIVKLNGYFTKLKFMRGKRNLSGKRIYINEDLTKINHRLLLNVKELCSPGVKVYSVDGTVVARKQDRVYRIKSIDDLVKYGLNV
;
A
#
# COMPACT_ATOMS: atom_id res chain seq x y z
N MET A 1 11.57 84.08 31.71
CA MET A 1 12.63 83.09 31.95
C MET A 1 12.84 82.99 33.45
N SER A 2 12.20 82.02 34.11
CA SER A 2 12.40 81.76 35.54
C SER A 2 13.46 80.69 35.68
N THR A 3 14.71 81.10 35.84
CA THR A 3 15.83 80.19 36.18
C THR A 3 15.65 79.77 37.63
N GLY A 4 15.01 78.62 37.85
CA GLY A 4 14.87 78.02 39.17
C GLY A 4 16.25 77.77 39.78
N ILE A 5 16.55 78.45 40.88
CA ILE A 5 17.76 78.22 41.67
C ILE A 5 17.56 76.88 42.38
N MET A 6 18.05 75.79 41.77
CA MET A 6 18.17 74.50 42.43
C MET A 6 19.04 74.68 43.68
N THR A 7 18.52 74.33 44.85
CA THR A 7 19.29 74.37 46.09
C THR A 7 20.38 73.31 46.04
N ARG A 8 21.56 73.62 46.59
CA ARG A 8 22.75 72.75 46.57
C ARG A 8 22.47 71.32 47.08
N SER A 9 21.52 71.19 47.99
CA SER A 9 21.02 69.94 48.55
C SER A 9 20.19 69.11 47.55
N ALA A 10 19.34 69.77 46.73
CA ALA A 10 18.56 69.09 45.68
C ALA A 10 19.49 68.58 44.56
N SER A 11 20.48 69.38 44.15
CA SER A 11 21.47 68.95 43.15
C SER A 11 22.37 67.80 43.64
N GLN A 12 22.66 67.73 44.94
CA GLN A 12 23.42 66.62 45.53
C GLN A 12 22.59 65.33 45.62
N ALA A 13 21.29 65.44 45.92
CA ALA A 13 20.38 64.30 45.97
C ALA A 13 20.16 63.68 44.57
N GLU A 14 19.96 64.51 43.53
CA GLU A 14 19.86 64.04 42.14
C GLU A 14 21.16 63.37 41.66
N GLY A 15 22.32 63.94 41.99
CA GLY A 15 23.63 63.35 41.69
C GLY A 15 23.83 61.98 42.35
N SER A 16 23.45 61.84 43.63
CA SER A 16 23.55 60.58 44.37
C SER A 16 22.62 59.49 43.82
N PHE A 17 21.41 59.85 43.40
CA PHE A 17 20.49 58.90 42.77
C PHE A 17 21.00 58.42 41.41
N ALA A 18 21.54 59.33 40.59
CA ALA A 18 22.12 58.97 39.29
C ALA A 18 23.36 58.05 39.44
N GLU A 19 24.17 58.29 40.46
CA GLU A 19 25.34 57.46 40.77
C GLU A 19 24.95 56.06 41.26
N PHE A 20 23.92 55.97 42.10
CA PHE A 20 23.34 54.68 42.50
C PHE A 20 22.75 53.92 41.31
N ALA A 21 22.02 54.59 40.42
CA ALA A 21 21.47 53.97 39.22
C ALA A 21 22.57 53.42 38.30
N LYS A 22 23.68 54.14 38.16
CA LYS A 22 24.84 53.71 37.37
C LYS A 22 25.54 52.50 38.00
N MET A 23 25.70 52.50 39.33
CA MET A 23 26.29 51.38 40.06
C MET A 23 25.41 50.12 39.98
N MET A 24 24.09 50.28 40.04
CA MET A 24 23.14 49.18 39.85
C MET A 24 23.16 48.65 38.41
N ASP A 25 23.20 49.51 37.39
CA ASP A 25 23.33 49.10 35.98
C ASP A 25 24.64 48.33 35.74
N GLU A 26 25.74 48.77 36.34
CA GLU A 26 27.03 48.08 36.28
C GLU A 26 27.00 46.73 37.00
N TYR A 27 26.34 46.64 38.16
CA TYR A 27 26.12 45.37 38.87
C TYR A 27 25.27 44.41 38.03
N LEU A 28 24.18 44.86 37.41
CA LEU A 28 23.34 44.02 36.55
C LEU A 28 24.10 43.53 35.31
N LYS A 29 24.99 44.35 34.76
CA LYS A 29 25.80 44.00 33.58
C LYS A 29 26.97 43.09 33.90
N ASN A 30 27.59 43.21 35.08
CA ASN A 30 28.85 42.54 35.40
C ASN A 30 28.74 41.47 36.50
N SER A 31 27.65 41.42 37.26
CA SER A 31 27.43 40.41 38.30
C SER A 31 27.18 39.04 37.69
N SER A 32 28.11 38.11 37.91
CA SER A 32 27.94 36.70 37.55
C SER A 32 26.73 36.10 38.26
N ILE A 33 26.58 36.40 39.56
CA ILE A 33 25.49 35.87 40.39
C ILE A 33 24.13 36.27 39.81
N PHE A 34 23.95 37.53 39.42
CA PHE A 34 22.68 37.98 38.84
C PHE A 34 22.39 37.31 37.50
N LYS A 35 23.40 37.18 36.63
CA LYS A 35 23.28 36.44 35.36
C LYS A 35 22.90 34.98 35.60
N ASP A 36 23.55 34.32 36.55
CA ASP A 36 23.30 32.92 36.88
C ASP A 36 21.88 32.70 37.40
N VAL A 37 21.36 33.62 38.22
CA VAL A 37 19.97 33.58 38.70
C VAL A 37 18.98 33.69 37.54
N ILE A 38 19.19 34.62 36.61
CA ILE A 38 18.31 34.77 35.44
C ILE A 38 18.40 33.55 34.53
N VAL A 39 19.61 33.04 34.25
CA VAL A 39 19.81 31.84 33.43
C VAL A 39 19.15 30.63 34.08
N SER A 40 19.30 30.45 35.39
CA SER A 40 18.67 29.35 36.14
C SER A 40 17.14 29.44 36.10
N ALA A 41 16.57 30.62 36.29
CA ALA A 41 15.11 30.82 36.23
C ALA A 41 14.57 30.54 34.82
N VAL A 42 15.27 31.00 33.79
CA VAL A 42 14.91 30.74 32.38
C VAL A 42 15.04 29.25 32.06
N ASN A 43 16.14 28.59 32.41
CA ASN A 43 16.32 27.16 32.19
C ASN A 43 15.24 26.34 32.88
N THR A 44 14.89 26.68 34.13
CA THR A 44 13.80 26.02 34.85
C THR A 44 12.46 26.16 34.14
N ALA A 45 12.12 27.37 33.68
CA ALA A 45 10.87 27.61 32.94
C ALA A 45 10.85 26.90 31.58
N ILE A 46 12.01 26.82 30.92
CA ILE A 46 12.20 26.06 29.68
C ILE A 46 12.01 24.57 29.94
N ASP A 47 12.65 24.00 30.96
CA ASP A 47 12.58 22.58 31.29
C ASP A 47 11.16 22.14 31.63
N VAL A 48 10.44 22.94 32.42
CA VAL A 48 9.02 22.69 32.77
C VAL A 48 8.12 22.58 31.53
N LYS A 49 8.46 23.27 30.43
CA LYS A 49 7.69 23.21 29.18
C LYS A 49 8.25 22.20 28.17
N ILE A 50 9.56 22.08 28.07
CA ILE A 50 10.22 21.24 27.07
C ILE A 50 10.16 19.76 27.46
N GLN A 51 10.34 19.42 28.74
CA GLN A 51 10.34 18.01 29.16
C GLN A 51 9.01 17.31 28.84
N PRO A 52 7.81 17.87 29.18
CA PRO A 52 6.55 17.23 28.84
C PRO A 52 6.34 17.08 27.34
N LEU A 53 6.77 18.08 26.54
CA LEU A 53 6.68 18.01 25.08
C LEU A 53 7.62 16.94 24.50
N GLN A 54 8.81 16.76 25.08
CA GLN A 54 9.74 15.70 24.67
C GLN A 54 9.18 14.31 25.00
N GLU A 55 8.56 14.15 26.16
CA GLU A 55 7.87 12.92 26.56
C GLU A 55 6.68 12.62 25.66
N GLU A 56 5.85 13.62 25.34
CA GLU A 56 4.72 13.47 24.42
C GLU A 56 5.22 13.08 23.01
N ILE A 57 6.27 13.72 22.50
CA ILE A 57 6.87 13.36 21.21
C ILE A 57 7.39 11.92 21.22
N ALA A 58 8.01 11.47 22.31
CA ALA A 58 8.47 10.10 22.44
C ALA A 58 7.29 9.12 22.42
N SER A 59 6.26 9.38 23.23
CA SER A 59 5.04 8.56 23.28
C SER A 59 4.34 8.50 21.92
N LEU A 60 4.19 9.63 21.23
CA LEU A 60 3.56 9.68 19.91
C LEU A 60 4.37 8.92 18.86
N LYS A 61 5.70 8.96 18.92
CA LYS A 61 6.56 8.17 18.02
C LYS A 61 6.36 6.67 18.23
N ASP A 62 6.27 6.24 19.48
CA ASP A 62 6.03 4.83 19.82
C ASP A 62 4.64 4.37 19.38
N GLU A 63 3.62 5.22 19.57
CA GLU A 63 2.27 4.94 19.08
C GLU A 63 2.22 4.85 17.55
N VAL A 64 2.86 5.78 16.84
CA VAL A 64 2.96 5.74 15.37
C VAL A 64 3.67 4.46 14.90
N ALA A 65 4.73 4.03 15.57
CA ALA A 65 5.42 2.78 15.24
C ALA A 65 4.49 1.56 15.45
N SER A 66 3.76 1.53 16.56
CA SER A 66 2.78 0.48 16.89
C SER A 66 1.64 0.42 15.88
N LEU A 67 1.06 1.58 15.52
CA LEU A 67 -0.02 1.69 14.55
C LEU A 67 0.44 1.28 13.15
N LYS A 68 1.63 1.67 12.71
CA LYS A 68 2.21 1.22 11.43
C LYS A 68 2.36 -0.29 11.39
N SER A 69 2.85 -0.92 12.47
CA SER A 69 2.97 -2.37 12.56
C SER A 69 1.60 -3.06 12.46
N LYS A 70 0.61 -2.57 13.20
CA LYS A 70 -0.77 -3.09 13.15
C LYS A 70 -1.40 -2.92 11.76
N PHE A 71 -1.15 -1.78 11.11
CA PHE A 71 -1.67 -1.51 9.76
C PHE A 71 -1.19 -2.55 8.74
N VAL A 72 0.12 -2.88 8.75
CA VAL A 72 0.68 -3.92 7.87
C VAL A 72 0.00 -5.29 8.11
N ILE A 73 -0.23 -5.64 9.38
CA ILE A 73 -0.90 -6.91 9.72
C ILE A 73 -2.35 -6.93 9.23
N VAL A 74 -3.08 -5.82 9.40
CA VAL A 74 -4.48 -5.70 8.97
C VAL A 74 -4.58 -5.73 7.45
N GLU A 75 -3.71 -5.03 6.73
CA GLU A 75 -3.66 -5.05 5.26
C GLU A 75 -3.39 -6.47 4.73
N ALA A 76 -2.44 -7.20 5.35
CA ALA A 76 -2.16 -8.59 4.99
C ALA A 76 -3.38 -9.49 5.20
N LYS A 77 -4.05 -9.41 6.36
CA LYS A 77 -5.26 -10.18 6.66
C LYS A 77 -6.44 -9.83 5.75
N ALA A 78 -6.61 -8.55 5.42
CA ALA A 78 -7.65 -8.10 4.49
C ALA A 78 -7.44 -8.72 3.10
N ASN A 79 -6.20 -8.71 2.60
CA ASN A 79 -5.86 -9.35 1.33
C ASN A 79 -6.04 -10.88 1.37
N GLU A 80 -5.66 -11.55 2.47
CA GLU A 80 -5.87 -12.99 2.64
C GLU A 80 -7.36 -13.35 2.61
N ASN A 81 -8.20 -12.60 3.30
CA ASN A 81 -9.65 -12.80 3.30
C ASN A 81 -10.27 -12.54 1.92
N GLU A 82 -9.84 -11.47 1.24
CA GLU A 82 -10.27 -11.18 -0.13
C GLU A 82 -9.87 -12.33 -1.07
N GLN A 83 -8.63 -12.81 -1.00
CA GLN A 83 -8.16 -13.92 -1.83
C GLN A 83 -8.89 -15.23 -1.52
N TYR A 84 -9.20 -15.48 -0.24
CA TYR A 84 -9.99 -16.64 0.18
C TYR A 84 -11.40 -16.61 -0.42
N SER A 85 -12.06 -15.45 -0.41
CA SER A 85 -13.38 -15.29 -1.04
C SER A 85 -13.37 -15.53 -2.56
N ARG A 86 -12.21 -15.35 -3.21
CA ARG A 86 -11.99 -15.57 -4.65
C ARG A 86 -11.50 -16.97 -4.99
N ARG A 87 -11.36 -17.87 -3.99
CA ARG A 87 -10.72 -19.18 -4.21
C ARG A 87 -11.42 -20.02 -5.27
N ASN A 88 -12.74 -19.91 -5.42
CA ASN A 88 -13.53 -20.61 -6.44
C ASN A 88 -13.80 -19.76 -7.69
N ASN A 89 -13.15 -18.60 -7.82
CA ASN A 89 -13.31 -17.73 -8.96
C ASN A 89 -12.22 -18.01 -10.02
N ILE A 90 -12.61 -17.90 -11.28
CA ILE A 90 -11.71 -17.91 -12.43
C ILE A 90 -11.93 -16.67 -13.28
N ARG A 91 -10.89 -16.28 -14.02
CA ARG A 91 -10.94 -15.24 -15.05
C ARG A 91 -10.70 -15.85 -16.41
N ILE A 92 -11.61 -15.55 -17.34
CA ILE A 92 -11.54 -16.00 -18.72
C ILE A 92 -11.32 -14.78 -19.62
N PHE A 93 -10.27 -14.83 -20.43
CA PHE A 93 -9.88 -13.77 -21.36
C PHE A 93 -10.03 -14.24 -22.80
N GLY A 94 -10.26 -13.30 -23.72
CA GLY A 94 -10.24 -13.58 -25.16
C GLY A 94 -11.57 -14.05 -25.76
N LEU A 95 -12.64 -14.08 -24.95
CA LEU A 95 -13.99 -14.36 -25.45
C LEU A 95 -14.57 -13.10 -26.11
N PRO A 96 -15.05 -13.17 -27.37
CA PRO A 96 -15.68 -12.04 -28.05
C PRO A 96 -16.82 -11.44 -27.22
N GLU A 97 -16.95 -10.11 -27.25
CA GLU A 97 -18.04 -9.39 -26.56
C GLU A 97 -19.17 -9.08 -27.55
N ALA A 98 -20.40 -9.36 -27.13
CA ALA A 98 -21.60 -8.93 -27.84
C ALA A 98 -22.49 -8.07 -26.93
N LYS A 99 -23.30 -7.21 -27.55
CA LYS A 99 -24.35 -6.48 -26.83
C LYS A 99 -25.37 -7.49 -26.27
N ASP A 100 -25.80 -7.28 -25.04
CA ASP A 100 -26.81 -8.12 -24.36
C ASP A 100 -26.43 -9.61 -24.29
N GLU A 101 -25.13 -9.91 -24.19
CA GLU A 101 -24.62 -11.27 -24.14
C GLU A 101 -24.98 -12.00 -22.82
N ASN A 102 -25.27 -13.30 -22.93
CA ASN A 102 -25.43 -14.16 -21.75
C ASN A 102 -24.08 -14.80 -21.40
N CYS A 103 -23.40 -14.24 -20.38
CA CYS A 103 -22.11 -14.75 -19.90
C CYS A 103 -22.17 -16.21 -19.43
N TYR A 104 -23.29 -16.68 -18.86
CA TYR A 104 -23.43 -18.09 -18.45
C TYR A 104 -23.42 -19.00 -19.67
N LYS A 105 -24.20 -18.66 -20.70
CA LYS A 105 -24.23 -19.42 -21.95
C LYS A 105 -22.84 -19.47 -22.60
N ILE A 106 -22.15 -18.34 -22.70
CA ILE A 106 -20.78 -18.27 -23.26
C ILE A 106 -19.83 -19.21 -22.50
N VAL A 107 -19.90 -19.22 -21.16
CA VAL A 107 -19.04 -20.08 -20.34
C VAL A 107 -19.38 -21.56 -20.51
N ILE A 108 -20.67 -21.92 -20.59
CA ILE A 108 -21.13 -23.30 -20.82
C ILE A 108 -20.71 -23.78 -22.22
N ASP A 109 -20.91 -22.96 -23.25
CA ASP A 109 -20.51 -23.26 -24.63
C ASP A 109 -18.98 -23.45 -24.70
N LEU A 110 -18.19 -22.57 -24.04
CA LEU A 110 -16.74 -22.76 -23.89
C LEU A 110 -16.38 -24.10 -23.22
N CYS A 111 -17.11 -24.50 -22.17
CA CYS A 111 -16.85 -25.76 -21.48
C CYS A 111 -17.03 -26.97 -22.41
N LYS A 112 -18.12 -26.97 -23.18
CA LYS A 112 -18.48 -28.04 -24.11
C LYS A 112 -17.57 -28.09 -25.34
N ASP A 113 -17.38 -26.94 -25.99
CA ASP A 113 -16.77 -26.87 -27.31
C ASP A 113 -15.25 -26.89 -27.23
N GLU A 114 -14.68 -26.31 -26.18
CA GLU A 114 -13.26 -25.98 -26.12
C GLU A 114 -12.54 -26.74 -25.00
N LEU A 115 -13.11 -26.76 -23.80
CA LEU A 115 -12.51 -27.43 -22.64
C LEU A 115 -12.80 -28.93 -22.60
N LYS A 116 -13.87 -29.38 -23.26
CA LYS A 116 -14.37 -30.77 -23.23
C LYS A 116 -14.66 -31.25 -21.80
N ILE A 117 -15.31 -30.40 -21.01
CA ILE A 117 -15.73 -30.70 -19.63
C ILE A 117 -17.24 -30.53 -19.49
N ASP A 118 -17.84 -31.34 -18.61
CA ASP A 118 -19.25 -31.25 -18.26
C ASP A 118 -19.44 -30.28 -17.08
N VAL A 119 -20.14 -29.18 -17.38
CA VAL A 119 -20.45 -28.05 -16.49
C VAL A 119 -21.84 -27.55 -16.86
N THR A 120 -22.71 -27.42 -15.87
CA THR A 120 -24.08 -26.93 -16.04
C THR A 120 -24.24 -25.53 -15.45
N SER A 121 -25.43 -24.93 -15.57
CA SER A 121 -25.75 -23.67 -14.87
C SER A 121 -25.58 -23.80 -13.36
N ASP A 122 -25.89 -24.96 -12.79
CA ASP A 122 -25.87 -25.22 -11.35
C ASP A 122 -24.45 -25.32 -10.78
N ASP A 123 -23.43 -25.40 -11.65
CA ASP A 123 -22.02 -25.34 -11.28
C ASP A 123 -21.50 -23.90 -11.16
N ILE A 124 -22.24 -22.91 -11.66
CA ILE A 124 -21.85 -21.51 -11.79
C ILE A 124 -22.74 -20.64 -10.89
N ASP A 125 -22.16 -20.03 -9.86
CA ASP A 125 -22.83 -19.05 -9.00
C ASP A 125 -23.05 -17.72 -9.74
N ARG A 126 -22.00 -17.23 -10.41
CA ARG A 126 -22.05 -15.94 -11.10
C ARG A 126 -21.08 -15.87 -12.27
N ALA A 127 -21.53 -15.39 -13.42
CA ALA A 127 -20.68 -15.09 -14.57
C ALA A 127 -20.99 -13.69 -15.13
N HIS A 128 -19.98 -12.84 -15.26
CA HIS A 128 -20.15 -11.49 -15.82
C HIS A 128 -18.83 -10.90 -16.32
N ARG A 129 -18.91 -9.95 -17.26
CA ARG A 129 -17.76 -9.15 -17.71
C ARG A 129 -17.26 -8.23 -16.61
N VAL A 130 -15.95 -8.02 -16.57
CA VAL A 130 -15.32 -7.08 -15.63
C VAL A 130 -14.49 -6.01 -16.32
N GLY A 131 -14.46 -4.84 -15.69
CA GLY A 131 -13.77 -3.67 -16.23
C GLY A 131 -14.66 -2.78 -17.08
N LYS A 132 -14.15 -1.58 -17.38
CA LYS A 132 -14.85 -0.58 -18.20
C LYS A 132 -14.98 -1.11 -19.62
N LEU A 133 -16.17 -0.95 -20.20
CA LEU A 133 -16.37 -1.20 -21.62
C LEU A 133 -15.37 -0.32 -22.38
N LYS A 134 -14.48 -0.95 -23.14
CA LYS A 134 -13.59 -0.22 -24.03
C LYS A 134 -14.47 0.27 -25.17
N GLN A 135 -14.89 1.51 -25.10
CA GLN A 135 -15.52 2.15 -26.25
C GLN A 135 -14.54 2.03 -27.42
N ALA A 136 -15.05 1.62 -28.56
CA ALA A 136 -14.34 1.83 -29.81
C ALA A 136 -14.29 3.36 -30.02
N ASN A 137 -13.31 4.04 -29.46
CA ASN A 137 -12.83 5.29 -30.03
C ASN A 137 -12.11 4.92 -31.34
N ALA A 138 -12.92 4.44 -32.27
CA ALA A 138 -12.62 4.04 -33.63
C ALA A 138 -12.81 5.24 -34.56
N LEU A 139 -12.43 6.45 -34.11
CA LEU A 139 -12.25 7.60 -35.00
C LEU A 139 -10.86 7.59 -35.66
N THR A 140 -10.00 6.64 -35.32
CA THR A 140 -8.74 6.36 -36.02
C THR A 140 -8.48 4.86 -36.07
N VAL A 141 -9.37 4.08 -36.68
CA VAL A 141 -8.98 2.75 -37.16
C VAL A 141 -8.25 2.97 -38.48
N GLY A 142 -6.97 3.35 -38.39
CA GLY A 142 -6.07 3.14 -39.51
C GLY A 142 -5.95 1.64 -39.77
N GLU A 143 -5.89 1.25 -41.04
CA GLU A 143 -5.60 -0.12 -41.46
C GLU A 143 -4.37 -0.64 -40.70
N GLY A 144 -4.58 -1.52 -39.72
CA GLY A 144 -3.51 -2.09 -38.88
C GLY A 144 -3.65 -1.94 -37.37
N GLN A 145 -4.63 -1.18 -36.83
CA GLN A 145 -4.85 -1.16 -35.38
C GLN A 145 -5.68 -2.35 -34.89
N ALA A 146 -5.12 -3.09 -33.91
CA ALA A 146 -5.78 -4.23 -33.29
C ALA A 146 -7.12 -3.82 -32.65
N SER A 147 -8.18 -4.60 -32.92
CA SER A 147 -9.48 -4.41 -32.28
C SER A 147 -9.34 -4.37 -30.75
N PRO A 148 -10.19 -3.60 -30.03
CA PRO A 148 -10.12 -3.51 -28.58
C PRO A 148 -10.19 -4.91 -27.98
N GLN A 149 -9.19 -5.30 -27.19
CA GLN A 149 -9.20 -6.61 -26.54
C GLN A 149 -10.45 -6.75 -25.65
N PRO A 150 -11.22 -7.85 -25.78
CA PRO A 150 -12.42 -8.06 -25.00
C PRO A 150 -12.09 -8.14 -23.51
N ARG A 151 -13.00 -7.60 -22.70
CA ARG A 151 -13.03 -7.69 -21.25
C ARG A 151 -13.06 -9.13 -20.79
N ALA A 152 -12.41 -9.39 -19.67
CA ALA A 152 -12.47 -10.70 -19.06
C ALA A 152 -13.87 -10.99 -18.51
N ILE A 153 -14.25 -12.27 -18.50
CA ILE A 153 -15.38 -12.77 -17.70
C ILE A 153 -14.82 -13.27 -16.37
N ILE A 154 -15.35 -12.77 -15.25
CA ILE A 154 -15.17 -13.43 -13.94
C ILE A 154 -16.30 -14.44 -13.78
N VAL A 155 -15.93 -15.66 -13.42
CA VAL A 155 -16.85 -16.75 -13.11
C VAL A 155 -16.60 -17.21 -11.67
N LYS A 156 -17.61 -17.10 -10.82
CA LYS A 156 -17.63 -17.73 -9.50
C LYS A 156 -18.29 -19.10 -9.61
N LEU A 157 -17.55 -20.13 -9.22
CA LEU A 157 -17.97 -21.52 -9.29
C LEU A 157 -18.48 -21.98 -7.93
N ASN A 158 -19.47 -22.88 -7.92
CA ASN A 158 -20.04 -23.39 -6.67
C ASN A 158 -19.09 -24.31 -5.91
N GLY A 159 -18.20 -25.00 -6.62
CA GLY A 159 -17.32 -26.01 -6.03
C GLY A 159 -15.86 -25.88 -6.45
N TYR A 160 -14.98 -26.28 -5.53
CA TYR A 160 -13.56 -26.46 -5.80
C TYR A 160 -13.30 -27.48 -6.91
N PHE A 161 -14.06 -28.59 -6.93
CA PHE A 161 -13.94 -29.61 -7.97
C PHE A 161 -14.26 -29.07 -9.37
N THR A 162 -15.29 -28.22 -9.48
CA THR A 162 -15.62 -27.54 -10.74
C THR A 162 -14.47 -26.66 -11.18
N LYS A 163 -13.87 -25.85 -10.29
CA LYS A 163 -12.66 -25.08 -10.60
C LYS A 163 -11.52 -25.97 -11.11
N LEU A 164 -11.29 -27.13 -10.49
CA LEU A 164 -10.27 -28.07 -10.96
C LEU A 164 -10.54 -28.59 -12.37
N LYS A 165 -11.81 -28.84 -12.75
CA LYS A 165 -12.17 -29.21 -14.13
C LYS A 165 -11.71 -28.13 -15.11
N PHE A 166 -12.01 -26.85 -14.85
CA PHE A 166 -11.56 -25.72 -15.66
C PHE A 166 -10.03 -25.64 -15.75
N MET A 167 -9.35 -25.71 -14.60
CA MET A 167 -7.89 -25.55 -14.52
C MET A 167 -7.13 -26.70 -15.21
N ARG A 168 -7.71 -27.90 -15.26
CA ARG A 168 -7.18 -29.03 -16.04
C ARG A 168 -7.54 -28.92 -17.52
N GLY A 169 -8.78 -28.55 -17.83
CA GLY A 169 -9.31 -28.43 -19.19
C GLY A 169 -8.63 -27.33 -20.01
N LYS A 170 -8.12 -26.27 -19.38
CA LYS A 170 -7.48 -25.15 -20.09
C LYS A 170 -6.30 -25.54 -20.98
N ARG A 171 -5.69 -26.73 -20.79
CA ARG A 171 -4.67 -27.29 -21.70
C ARG A 171 -5.18 -27.46 -23.14
N ASN A 172 -6.50 -27.65 -23.30
CA ASN A 172 -7.17 -27.78 -24.61
C ASN A 172 -7.31 -26.44 -25.34
N LEU A 173 -6.97 -25.32 -24.70
CA LEU A 173 -6.98 -23.99 -25.30
C LEU A 173 -5.64 -23.64 -25.99
N SER A 174 -4.68 -24.56 -26.05
CA SER A 174 -3.41 -24.34 -26.73
C SER A 174 -3.62 -23.92 -28.19
N GLY A 175 -2.90 -22.90 -28.64
CA GLY A 175 -3.06 -22.33 -29.99
C GLY A 175 -4.26 -21.40 -30.16
N LYS A 176 -5.15 -21.29 -29.16
CA LYS A 176 -6.29 -20.38 -29.17
C LYS A 176 -5.96 -19.09 -28.43
N ARG A 177 -6.67 -18.01 -28.76
CA ARG A 177 -6.52 -16.71 -28.09
C ARG A 177 -7.41 -16.59 -26.84
N ILE A 178 -7.65 -17.71 -26.14
CA ILE A 178 -8.49 -17.77 -24.93
C ILE A 178 -7.62 -18.23 -23.76
N TYR A 179 -7.71 -17.53 -22.63
CA TYR A 179 -6.90 -17.83 -21.44
C TYR A 179 -7.76 -17.96 -20.21
N ILE A 180 -7.48 -18.97 -19.37
CA ILE A 180 -8.15 -19.19 -18.09
C ILE A 180 -7.12 -19.13 -16.96
N ASN A 181 -7.34 -18.20 -16.03
CA ASN A 181 -6.48 -17.96 -14.87
C ASN A 181 -7.30 -17.97 -13.57
N GLU A 182 -6.63 -18.14 -12.44
CA GLU A 182 -7.25 -17.87 -11.13
C GLU A 182 -7.57 -16.38 -10.99
N ASP A 183 -8.62 -16.08 -10.24
CA ASP A 183 -8.96 -14.71 -9.84
C ASP A 183 -8.12 -14.28 -8.64
N LEU A 184 -6.95 -13.70 -8.92
CA LEU A 184 -6.05 -13.20 -7.88
C LEU A 184 -6.43 -11.78 -7.44
N THR A 185 -6.16 -11.45 -6.17
CA THR A 185 -6.13 -10.06 -5.71
C THR A 185 -5.05 -9.29 -6.45
N LYS A 186 -5.14 -7.96 -6.44
CA LYS A 186 -4.15 -7.10 -7.09
C LYS A 186 -2.75 -7.34 -6.52
N ILE A 187 -2.65 -7.53 -5.21
CA ILE A 187 -1.38 -7.79 -4.51
C ILE A 187 -0.81 -9.14 -4.95
N ASN A 188 -1.61 -10.20 -4.94
CA ASN A 188 -1.14 -11.55 -5.31
C ASN A 188 -0.81 -11.65 -6.80
N HIS A 189 -1.57 -10.98 -7.66
CA HIS A 189 -1.26 -10.88 -9.08
C HIS A 189 0.06 -10.14 -9.32
N ARG A 190 0.30 -9.02 -8.62
CA ARG A 190 1.57 -8.30 -8.72
C ARG A 190 2.73 -9.16 -8.22
N LEU A 191 2.57 -9.86 -7.11
CA LEU A 191 3.57 -10.80 -6.61
C LEU A 191 3.87 -11.89 -7.66
N LEU A 192 2.84 -12.47 -8.30
CA LEU A 192 3.02 -13.47 -9.34
C LEU A 192 3.87 -12.95 -10.51
N LEU A 193 3.63 -11.71 -10.96
CA LEU A 193 4.41 -11.10 -12.05
C LEU A 193 5.85 -10.83 -11.62
N ASN A 194 6.05 -10.22 -10.45
CA ASN A 194 7.39 -9.93 -9.94
C ASN A 194 8.21 -11.22 -9.75
N VAL A 195 7.60 -12.29 -9.22
CA VAL A 195 8.28 -13.57 -9.04
C VAL A 195 8.66 -14.21 -10.38
N LYS A 196 7.81 -14.07 -11.41
CA LYS A 196 8.16 -14.54 -12.77
C LYS A 196 9.37 -13.81 -13.35
N GLU A 197 9.50 -12.51 -13.07
CA GLU A 197 10.59 -11.68 -13.55
C GLU A 197 11.91 -11.94 -12.81
N LEU A 198 11.84 -12.15 -11.50
CA LEU A 198 13.02 -12.24 -10.63
C LEU A 198 13.56 -13.66 -10.45
N CYS A 199 12.81 -14.70 -10.83
CA CYS A 199 13.24 -16.08 -10.64
C CYS A 199 14.36 -16.50 -11.62
N SER A 200 15.29 -17.33 -11.14
CA SER A 200 16.35 -17.90 -11.98
C SER A 200 15.77 -18.72 -13.16
N PRO A 201 16.49 -18.82 -14.30
CA PRO A 201 16.08 -19.66 -15.42
C PRO A 201 15.77 -21.11 -14.99
N GLY A 202 14.70 -21.67 -15.54
CA GLY A 202 14.25 -23.04 -15.23
C GLY A 202 13.30 -23.16 -14.03
N VAL A 203 13.08 -22.09 -13.26
CA VAL A 203 12.05 -22.05 -12.21
C VAL A 203 10.69 -21.77 -12.83
N LYS A 204 9.72 -22.67 -12.60
CA LYS A 204 8.33 -22.50 -13.08
C LYS A 204 7.51 -21.76 -12.03
N VAL A 205 6.90 -20.65 -12.41
CA VAL A 205 6.09 -19.82 -11.50
C VAL A 205 4.63 -19.81 -11.93
N TYR A 206 3.73 -20.13 -11.00
CA TYR A 206 2.30 -20.21 -11.21
C TYR A 206 1.52 -19.91 -9.91
N SER A 207 0.20 -19.86 -10.00
CA SER A 207 -0.68 -19.79 -8.83
C SER A 207 -1.40 -21.12 -8.60
N VAL A 208 -1.64 -21.43 -7.33
CA VAL A 208 -2.55 -22.50 -6.90
C VAL A 208 -3.35 -21.99 -5.71
N ASP A 209 -4.68 -22.01 -5.83
CA ASP A 209 -5.60 -21.61 -4.77
C ASP A 209 -5.31 -20.23 -4.20
N GLY A 210 -5.05 -19.28 -5.10
CA GLY A 210 -4.75 -17.91 -4.74
C GLY A 210 -3.33 -17.67 -4.21
N THR A 211 -2.52 -18.71 -4.04
CA THR A 211 -1.13 -18.61 -3.56
C THR A 211 -0.15 -18.62 -4.73
N VAL A 212 0.86 -17.75 -4.70
CA VAL A 212 1.96 -17.75 -5.67
C VAL A 212 2.94 -18.86 -5.32
N VAL A 213 3.33 -19.63 -6.33
CA VAL A 213 4.15 -20.83 -6.19
C VAL A 213 5.28 -20.80 -7.20
N ALA A 214 6.49 -21.10 -6.74
CA ALA A 214 7.67 -21.32 -7.58
C ALA A 214 8.10 -22.79 -7.47
N ARG A 215 8.35 -23.44 -8.61
CA ARG A 215 8.82 -24.83 -8.69
C ARG A 215 10.20 -24.88 -9.33
N LYS A 216 11.18 -25.37 -8.57
CA LYS A 216 12.55 -25.65 -9.04
C LYS A 216 12.76 -27.16 -8.96
N GLN A 217 12.94 -27.80 -10.12
CA GLN A 217 12.98 -29.26 -10.24
C GLN A 217 11.71 -29.90 -9.62
N ASP A 218 11.87 -30.73 -8.59
CA ASP A 218 10.76 -31.39 -7.88
C ASP A 218 10.32 -30.68 -6.60
N ARG A 219 10.99 -29.58 -6.23
CA ARG A 219 10.63 -28.79 -5.06
C ARG A 219 9.69 -27.66 -5.42
N VAL A 220 8.66 -27.50 -4.60
CA VAL A 220 7.60 -26.51 -4.73
C VAL A 220 7.65 -25.57 -3.53
N TYR A 221 7.77 -24.28 -3.79
CA TYR A 221 7.90 -23.23 -2.78
C TYR A 221 6.69 -22.31 -2.84
N ARG A 222 6.05 -22.08 -1.69
CA ARG A 222 4.98 -21.06 -1.57
C ARG A 222 5.64 -19.72 -1.32
N ILE A 223 5.32 -18.74 -2.16
CA ILE A 223 5.91 -17.41 -2.12
C ILE A 223 4.88 -16.44 -1.57
N LYS A 224 5.17 -15.85 -0.42
CA LYS A 224 4.33 -14.82 0.23
C LYS A 224 4.90 -13.42 0.01
N SER A 225 6.21 -13.31 -0.19
CA SER A 225 6.92 -12.07 -0.40
C SER A 225 8.09 -12.26 -1.37
N ILE A 226 8.70 -11.15 -1.81
CA ILE A 226 9.92 -11.21 -2.63
C ILE A 226 11.11 -11.77 -1.83
N ASP A 227 11.15 -11.53 -0.52
CA ASP A 227 12.21 -12.03 0.37
C ASP A 227 12.27 -13.56 0.42
N ASP A 228 11.13 -14.23 0.18
CA ASP A 228 11.10 -15.69 0.06
C ASP A 228 11.97 -16.20 -1.10
N LEU A 229 12.20 -15.40 -2.15
CA LEU A 229 13.08 -15.79 -3.25
C LEU A 229 14.53 -15.91 -2.81
N VAL A 230 15.00 -14.95 -2.01
CA VAL A 230 16.35 -14.98 -1.41
C VAL A 230 16.46 -16.13 -0.42
N LYS A 231 15.48 -16.25 0.47
CA LYS A 231 15.40 -17.34 1.47
C LYS A 231 15.47 -18.73 0.84
N TYR A 232 14.88 -18.91 -0.34
CA TYR A 232 14.83 -20.19 -1.04
C TYR A 232 15.90 -20.37 -2.13
N GLY A 233 16.76 -19.36 -2.37
CA GLY A 233 17.77 -19.40 -3.43
C GLY A 233 17.15 -19.56 -4.83
N LEU A 234 16.09 -18.79 -5.09
CA LEU A 234 15.30 -18.82 -6.32
C LEU A 234 15.47 -17.58 -7.18
N ASN A 235 16.16 -16.55 -6.71
CA ASN A 235 16.47 -15.34 -7.45
C ASN A 235 17.67 -15.53 -8.38
N VAL A 236 17.77 -14.69 -9.41
CA VAL A 236 18.96 -14.56 -10.28
C VAL A 236 20.17 -14.12 -9.45
#